data_AF-A0A0C4F6M4-F1
#
_entry.id   AF-A0A0C4F6M4-F1
#
_cell.length_a   1.000
_cell.length_b   1.000
_cell.length_c   1.000
_cell.angle_alpha   90.00
_cell.angle_beta   90.00
_cell.angle_gamma   90.00
#
_symmetry.space_group_name_H-M   'P 1'
#
loop_
_entity.id
_entity.type
_entity.pdbx_description
1 polymer ?
#
loop_
_entity_poly.entity_id
_entity_poly.type
_entity_poly.pdbx_seq_one_letter_code
_entity_poly.pdbx_strand_id
1 'polypeptide(L)'
;MTFSVYVLLCLAATLTLIQAQLLPSSILCAPSGGPLITRDDCKKSLQKFISESNVIFWSPDVNFRSCGTCKLAITKPSMRLDMIHHAAVRQDVLTAMHQGIDKCGGKPTNATIGNYQPVSVLLSEGNGEKCPNW
;
A
#
# COMPACT_ATOMS: atom_id res chain seq x y z
N MET A 1 -15.88 -38.44 23.05
CA MET A 1 -15.31 -37.08 23.28
C MET A 1 -14.07 -36.78 22.42
N THR A 2 -13.44 -37.76 21.76
CA THR A 2 -12.24 -37.56 20.92
C THR A 2 -12.52 -36.94 19.55
N PHE A 3 -13.70 -37.17 18.96
CA PHE A 3 -14.09 -36.58 17.67
C PHE A 3 -14.19 -35.04 17.68
N SER A 4 -14.64 -34.45 18.79
CA SER A 4 -14.83 -33.00 18.89
C SER A 4 -13.50 -32.24 18.98
N VAL A 5 -12.49 -32.84 19.63
CA VAL A 5 -11.13 -32.28 19.73
C VAL A 5 -10.43 -32.27 18.37
N TYR A 6 -10.62 -33.32 17.56
CA TYR A 6 -10.04 -33.41 16.22
C TYR A 6 -10.65 -32.38 15.25
N VAL A 7 -11.97 -32.15 15.33
CA VAL A 7 -12.65 -31.12 14.52
C VAL A 7 -12.19 -29.71 14.91
N LEU A 8 -12.03 -29.44 16.20
CA LEU A 8 -11.50 -28.15 16.70
C LEU A 8 -10.05 -27.90 16.27
N LEU A 9 -9.19 -28.93 16.31
CA LEU A 9 -7.81 -28.84 15.81
C LEU A 9 -7.76 -28.61 14.29
N CYS A 10 -8.61 -29.28 13.51
CA CYS A 10 -8.71 -29.05 12.07
C CYS A 10 -9.22 -27.64 11.74
N LEU A 11 -10.18 -27.11 12.51
CA LEU A 11 -10.65 -25.73 12.36
C LEU A 11 -9.58 -24.70 12.75
N ALA A 12 -8.80 -24.96 13.79
CA ALA A 12 -7.68 -24.09 14.16
C ALA A 12 -6.58 -24.09 13.09
N ALA A 13 -6.27 -25.26 12.52
CA ALA A 13 -5.29 -25.38 11.44
C ALA A 13 -5.73 -24.65 10.17
N THR A 14 -7.01 -24.71 9.79
CA THR A 14 -7.53 -23.96 8.63
C THR A 14 -7.56 -22.45 8.91
N LEU A 15 -7.84 -22.01 10.14
CA LEU A 15 -7.76 -20.60 10.51
C LEU A 15 -6.34 -20.04 10.46
N THR A 16 -5.32 -20.82 10.85
CA THR A 16 -3.92 -20.37 10.82
C THR A 16 -3.35 -20.19 9.41
N LEU A 17 -3.92 -20.85 8.39
CA LEU A 17 -3.46 -20.73 7.00
C LEU A 17 -4.05 -19.52 6.25
N ILE A 18 -5.06 -18.84 6.81
CA ILE A 18 -5.83 -17.80 6.09
C ILE A 18 -5.18 -16.40 6.19
N GLN A 19 -4.17 -16.18 7.03
CA GLN A 19 -3.59 -14.84 7.22
C GLN A 19 -2.07 -14.77 7.08
N ALA A 20 -1.52 -15.32 5.99
CA ALA A 20 -0.26 -14.80 5.47
C ALA A 20 -0.52 -13.47 4.73
N GLN A 21 -1.02 -12.46 5.44
CA GLN A 21 -1.04 -11.09 4.91
C GLN A 21 0.42 -10.66 4.78
N LEU A 22 0.86 -10.39 3.55
CA LEU A 22 2.21 -9.86 3.31
C LEU A 22 2.35 -8.55 4.09
N LEU A 23 3.31 -8.52 5.02
CA LEU A 23 3.71 -7.29 5.67
C LEU A 23 4.78 -6.60 4.82
N PRO A 24 4.87 -5.27 4.86
CA PRO A 24 5.98 -4.54 4.26
C PRO A 24 7.31 -5.05 4.82
N SER A 25 8.23 -5.37 3.92
CA SER A 25 9.60 -5.80 4.26
C SER A 25 10.44 -4.64 4.79
N SER A 26 10.11 -3.40 4.41
CA SER A 26 10.78 -2.20 4.92
C SER A 26 9.82 -1.02 5.00
N ILE A 27 9.96 -0.20 6.04
CA ILE A 27 9.26 1.09 6.17
C ILE A 27 10.27 2.12 6.64
N LEU A 28 10.46 3.17 5.84
CA LEU A 28 11.35 4.29 6.13
C LEU A 28 10.53 5.56 6.32
N CYS A 29 10.72 6.25 7.43
CA CYS A 29 10.07 7.52 7.70
C CYS A 29 11.03 8.67 7.39
N ALA A 30 10.53 9.72 6.74
CA ALA A 30 11.27 10.96 6.55
C ALA A 30 10.79 12.03 7.55
N PRO A 31 11.63 13.03 7.87
CA PRO A 31 11.17 14.21 8.59
C PRO A 31 10.07 14.94 7.78
N SER A 32 9.15 15.58 8.49
CA SER A 32 8.08 16.38 7.89
C SER A 32 8.15 17.80 8.44
N GLY A 33 7.99 18.79 7.56
CA GLY A 33 7.88 20.20 7.91
C GLY A 33 6.46 20.74 7.69
N GLY A 34 5.60 19.99 7.00
CA GLY A 34 4.23 20.36 6.66
C GLY A 34 3.16 19.65 7.49
N PRO A 35 1.89 19.70 7.04
CA PRO A 35 0.78 19.04 7.71
C PRO A 35 0.92 17.51 7.67
N LEU A 36 0.37 16.84 8.69
CA LEU A 36 0.36 15.38 8.75
C LEU A 36 -0.46 14.81 7.58
N ILE A 37 0.10 13.80 6.93
CA ILE A 37 -0.53 13.04 5.87
C ILE A 37 -1.65 12.18 6.48
N THR A 38 -2.88 12.38 6.00
CA THR A 38 -4.04 11.63 6.51
C THR A 38 -4.33 10.36 5.71
N ARG A 39 -4.87 9.35 6.41
CA ARG A 39 -5.27 8.08 5.79
C ARG A 39 -6.36 8.26 4.74
N ASP A 40 -7.31 9.15 4.99
CA ASP A 40 -8.44 9.41 4.07
C ASP A 40 -7.95 10.03 2.76
N ASP A 41 -7.10 11.05 2.86
CA ASP A 41 -6.47 11.69 1.70
C ASP A 41 -5.66 10.68 0.87
N CYS A 42 -4.87 9.81 1.52
CA CYS A 42 -4.12 8.79 0.79
C CYS A 42 -5.01 7.74 0.13
N LYS A 43 -6.12 7.34 0.77
CA LYS A 43 -7.09 6.41 0.18
C LYS A 43 -7.72 7.02 -1.08
N LYS A 44 -8.06 8.30 -1.04
CA LYS A 44 -8.60 9.03 -2.19
C LYS A 44 -7.54 9.25 -3.28
N SER A 45 -6.29 9.54 -2.92
CA SER A 45 -5.17 9.55 -3.86
C SER A 45 -5.01 8.20 -4.56
N LEU A 46 -5.09 7.09 -3.81
CA LEU A 46 -4.99 5.75 -4.35
C LEU A 46 -6.12 5.42 -5.34
N GLN A 47 -7.34 5.88 -5.06
CA GLN A 47 -8.50 5.70 -5.95
C GLN A 47 -8.37 6.42 -7.30
N LYS A 48 -7.48 7.42 -7.42
CA LYS A 48 -7.19 8.10 -8.70
C LYS A 48 -6.29 7.30 -9.64
N PHE A 49 -5.76 6.15 -9.21
CA PHE A 49 -5.03 5.26 -10.10
C PHE A 49 -6.00 4.40 -10.91
N ILE A 50 -5.61 4.07 -12.14
CA ILE A 50 -6.36 3.10 -12.96
C ILE A 50 -6.23 1.74 -12.28
N SER A 51 -7.35 1.11 -11.97
CA SER A 51 -7.36 -0.22 -11.37
C SER A 51 -8.41 -1.12 -12.00
N GLU A 52 -8.05 -2.36 -12.26
CA GLU A 52 -8.94 -3.40 -12.77
C GLU A 52 -8.64 -4.71 -12.03
N SER A 53 -9.68 -5.46 -11.64
CA SER A 53 -9.53 -6.77 -10.98
C SER A 53 -8.54 -6.78 -9.79
N ASN A 54 -8.58 -5.75 -8.93
CA ASN A 54 -7.66 -5.55 -7.80
C ASN A 54 -6.18 -5.35 -8.18
N VAL A 55 -5.88 -4.97 -9.42
CA VAL A 55 -4.54 -4.59 -9.87
C VAL A 55 -4.56 -3.10 -10.22
N ILE A 56 -3.58 -2.36 -9.70
CA ILE A 56 -3.32 -0.96 -10.04
C ILE A 56 -2.29 -0.92 -11.16
N PHE A 57 -2.55 -0.10 -12.17
CA PHE A 57 -1.66 0.14 -13.29
C PHE A 57 -1.14 1.58 -13.28
N TRP A 58 0.14 1.76 -13.64
CA TRP A 58 0.75 3.06 -13.82
C TRP A 58 1.88 3.00 -14.86
N SER A 59 2.29 4.17 -15.36
CA SER A 59 3.45 4.35 -16.23
C SER A 59 4.57 5.09 -15.48
N PRO A 60 5.83 5.04 -15.94
CA PRO A 60 6.94 5.80 -15.35
C PRO A 60 6.63 7.30 -15.20
N ASP A 61 5.98 7.89 -16.21
CA ASP A 61 5.67 9.33 -16.26
C ASP A 61 4.54 9.73 -15.31
N VAL A 62 3.68 8.79 -14.93
CA VAL A 62 2.46 9.03 -14.16
C VAL A 62 2.36 8.02 -13.01
N ASN A 63 3.40 7.97 -12.19
CA ASN A 63 3.52 7.03 -11.07
C ASN A 63 2.95 7.57 -9.74
N PHE A 64 2.40 8.78 -9.73
CA PHE A 64 1.86 9.42 -8.53
C PHE A 64 0.47 10.03 -8.72
N ARG A 65 -0.28 10.08 -7.62
CA ARG A 65 -1.56 10.78 -7.47
C ARG A 65 -1.59 11.54 -6.16
N SER A 66 -2.26 12.68 -6.13
CA SER A 66 -2.32 13.54 -4.96
C SER A 66 -3.77 13.92 -4.62
N CYS A 67 -4.01 14.19 -3.35
CA CYS A 67 -5.31 14.52 -2.77
C CYS A 67 -5.05 15.11 -1.39
N GLY A 68 -5.52 16.33 -1.13
CA GLY A 68 -5.38 16.98 0.18
C GLY A 68 -3.92 16.98 0.65
N THR A 69 -3.68 16.37 1.80
CA THR A 69 -2.36 16.25 2.45
C THR A 69 -1.50 15.12 1.90
N CYS A 70 -2.01 14.24 1.04
CA CYS A 70 -1.31 13.04 0.60
C CYS A 70 -0.98 13.02 -0.89
N LYS A 71 0.31 12.99 -1.20
CA LYS A 71 0.84 12.57 -2.50
C LYS A 71 1.32 11.12 -2.39
N LEU A 72 0.64 10.21 -3.09
CA LEU A 72 0.94 8.78 -3.13
C LEU A 72 1.60 8.43 -4.46
N ALA A 73 2.81 7.87 -4.40
CA ALA A 73 3.53 7.33 -5.54
C ALA A 73 3.75 5.83 -5.38
N ILE A 74 3.62 5.08 -6.47
CA ILE A 74 3.83 3.63 -6.51
C ILE A 74 5.03 3.36 -7.42
N THR A 75 5.99 2.61 -6.92
CA THR A 75 7.20 2.26 -7.67
C THR A 75 7.53 0.79 -7.50
N LYS A 76 8.28 0.22 -8.44
CA LYS A 76 8.85 -1.12 -8.33
C LYS A 76 10.38 -1.01 -8.38
N PRO A 77 11.08 -1.00 -7.23
CA PRO A 77 12.53 -0.82 -7.20
C PRO A 77 13.31 -1.93 -7.95
N SER A 78 12.72 -3.11 -8.13
CA SER A 78 13.35 -4.24 -8.82
C SER A 78 13.10 -4.28 -10.34
N MET A 79 12.29 -3.38 -10.89
CA MET A 79 11.98 -3.36 -12.32
C MET A 79 12.96 -2.48 -13.10
N ARG A 80 13.28 -2.91 -14.33
CA ARG A 80 14.07 -2.11 -15.26
C ARG A 80 13.27 -0.88 -15.69
N LEU A 81 13.98 0.24 -15.86
CA LEU A 81 13.42 1.55 -16.22
C LEU A 81 12.84 1.60 -17.65
N ASP A 82 13.05 0.57 -18.46
CA ASP A 82 12.58 0.45 -19.86
C ASP A 82 11.16 -0.13 -19.98
N MET A 83 10.54 -0.56 -18.88
CA MET A 83 9.15 -1.04 -18.88
C MET A 83 8.15 0.11 -18.88
N ILE A 84 7.26 0.13 -19.87
CA ILE A 84 6.27 1.21 -20.07
C ILE A 84 5.02 1.02 -19.18
N HIS A 85 4.73 -0.22 -18.78
CA HIS A 85 3.57 -0.56 -17.96
C HIS A 85 3.99 -1.25 -16.67
N HIS A 86 3.59 -0.66 -15.56
CA HIS A 86 3.77 -1.24 -14.24
C HIS A 86 2.43 -1.61 -13.64
N ALA A 87 2.45 -2.66 -12.82
CA ALA A 87 1.27 -3.19 -12.18
C ALA A 87 1.59 -3.64 -10.75
N ALA A 88 0.66 -3.43 -9.82
CA ALA A 88 0.76 -3.89 -8.44
C ALA A 88 -0.59 -4.37 -7.93
N VAL A 89 -0.59 -5.36 -7.05
CA VAL A 89 -1.81 -5.78 -6.37
C VAL A 89 -2.26 -4.65 -5.44
N ARG A 90 -3.52 -4.21 -5.60
CA ARG A 90 -4.11 -3.10 -4.85
C ARG A 90 -4.05 -3.34 -3.34
N GLN A 91 -4.25 -4.59 -2.91
CA GLN A 91 -4.21 -4.97 -1.51
C GLN A 91 -2.82 -4.76 -0.88
N ASP A 92 -1.75 -5.05 -1.63
CA ASP A 92 -0.38 -4.84 -1.16
C ASP A 92 -0.10 -3.34 -1.02
N VAL A 93 -0.52 -2.54 -2.01
CA VAL A 93 -0.38 -1.09 -1.97
C VAL A 93 -1.15 -0.48 -0.79
N LEU A 94 -2.39 -0.93 -0.55
CA LEU A 94 -3.18 -0.51 0.61
C LEU A 94 -2.51 -0.88 1.93
N THR A 95 -1.93 -2.08 2.02
CA THR A 95 -1.26 -2.57 3.22
C THR A 95 0.01 -1.76 3.51
N ALA A 96 0.86 -1.55 2.50
CA ALA A 96 2.05 -0.71 2.62
C ALA A 96 1.71 0.74 2.97
N MET A 97 0.66 1.31 2.36
CA MET A 97 0.17 2.65 2.68
C MET A 97 -0.25 2.75 4.15
N HIS A 98 -1.13 1.86 4.62
CA HIS A 98 -1.63 1.91 6.00
C HIS A 98 -0.51 1.73 7.01
N GLN A 99 0.35 0.74 6.83
CA GLN A 99 1.44 0.49 7.76
C GLN A 99 2.50 1.58 7.74
N GLY A 100 2.76 2.19 6.59
CA GLY A 100 3.63 3.36 6.50
C GLY A 100 3.08 4.52 7.33
N ILE A 101 1.80 4.85 7.17
CA ILE A 101 1.14 5.94 7.95
C ILE A 101 1.19 5.63 9.45
N ASP A 102 0.84 4.41 9.84
CA ASP A 102 0.76 4.01 11.24
C ASP A 102 2.14 4.05 11.91
N LYS A 103 3.17 3.53 11.23
CA LYS A 103 4.54 3.51 11.77
C LYS A 103 5.19 4.89 11.78
N CYS A 104 4.92 5.73 10.79
CA CYS A 104 5.52 7.05 10.66
C CYS A 104 4.66 8.18 11.25
N GLY A 105 3.50 7.86 11.83
CA GLY A 105 2.61 8.85 12.47
C GLY A 105 2.13 9.94 11.51
N GLY A 106 1.84 9.59 10.25
CA GLY A 106 1.43 10.54 9.23
C GLY A 106 2.56 11.40 8.63
N LYS A 107 3.83 11.12 8.95
CA LYS A 107 4.98 11.73 8.25
C LYS A 107 5.20 11.04 6.88
N PRO A 108 5.93 11.69 5.95
CA PRO A 108 6.32 11.06 4.70
C PRO A 108 7.02 9.72 4.94
N THR A 109 6.69 8.73 4.12
CA THR A 109 7.15 7.36 4.31
C THR A 109 7.39 6.66 2.98
N ASN A 110 8.31 5.71 2.96
CA ASN A 110 8.46 4.73 1.90
C ASN A 110 8.26 3.33 2.49
N ALA A 111 7.17 2.68 2.13
CA ALA A 111 6.83 1.34 2.57
C ALA A 111 6.93 0.36 1.40
N THR A 112 7.80 -0.64 1.51
CA THR A 112 8.05 -1.64 0.48
C THR A 112 7.45 -2.97 0.90
N ILE A 113 6.68 -3.61 0.02
CA ILE A 113 5.99 -4.89 0.26
C ILE A 113 6.23 -5.87 -0.89
N GLY A 114 6.31 -7.16 -0.57
CA GLY A 114 6.53 -8.24 -1.52
C GLY A 114 7.99 -8.72 -1.59
N ASN A 115 8.18 -9.96 -2.07
CA ASN A 115 9.47 -10.65 -2.07
C ASN A 115 10.15 -10.67 -3.46
N TYR A 116 9.45 -11.11 -4.51
CA TYR A 116 10.04 -11.31 -5.85
C TYR A 116 9.92 -10.09 -6.78
N GLN A 117 8.88 -9.27 -6.58
CA GLN A 117 8.70 -8.00 -7.29
C GLN A 117 8.18 -6.96 -6.29
N PRO A 118 9.06 -6.51 -5.36
CA PRO A 118 8.66 -5.58 -4.33
C PRO A 118 8.03 -4.32 -4.94
N VAL A 119 6.96 -3.87 -4.31
CA VAL A 119 6.26 -2.62 -4.61
C VAL A 119 6.56 -1.65 -3.48
N SER A 120 7.07 -0.48 -3.80
CA SER A 120 7.33 0.59 -2.86
C SER A 120 6.25 1.66 -3.00
N VAL A 121 5.56 1.94 -1.90
CA VAL A 121 4.55 2.99 -1.77
C VAL A 121 5.19 4.16 -1.03
N LEU A 122 5.35 5.26 -1.75
CA LEU A 122 5.91 6.49 -1.22
C LEU A 122 4.75 7.45 -0.92
N LEU A 123 4.67 7.89 0.32
CA LEU A 123 3.77 8.94 0.77
C LEU A 123 4.60 10.19 1.05
N SER A 124 4.21 11.29 0.43
CA SER A 124 4.78 12.60 0.70
C SER A 124 3.68 13.65 0.86
N GLU A 125 4.09 14.83 1.31
CA GLU A 125 3.18 15.96 1.51
C GLU A 125 2.49 16.30 0.17
N GLY A 126 1.16 16.32 0.20
CA GLY A 126 0.32 16.75 -0.91
C GLY A 126 0.18 18.28 -0.94
N ASN A 127 0.00 18.84 -2.14
CA ASN A 127 -0.12 20.29 -2.33
C ASN A 127 -1.57 20.80 -2.15
N GLY A 128 -2.40 20.13 -1.35
CA GLY A 128 -3.80 20.53 -1.16
C GLY A 128 -4.69 20.31 -2.39
N GLU A 129 -4.35 19.33 -3.23
CA GLU A 129 -5.13 19.02 -4.43
C GLU A 129 -6.58 18.65 -4.06
N LYS A 130 -7.55 19.12 -4.83
CA LYS A 130 -8.95 18.77 -4.60
C LYS A 130 -9.15 17.26 -4.65
N CYS A 131 -9.77 16.77 -3.59
CA CYS A 131 -10.14 15.37 -3.46
C CYS A 131 -11.49 15.09 -4.12
N PRO A 132 -11.65 13.94 -4.81
CA PRO A 132 -12.95 13.51 -5.29
C PRO A 132 -13.88 13.24 -4.10
N ASN A 133 -15.15 13.64 -4.24
CA ASN A 133 -16.23 13.45 -3.25
C ASN A 133 -17.09 12.22 -3.60
N TRP A 134 -16.46 11.12 -4.01
CA TRP A 134 -17.17 9.90 -4.40
C TRP A 134 -17.45 9.00 -3.19
#